data_AF-A0A430B651-F1
#
_entry.id   AF-A0A430B651-F1
#
_cell.length_a   1.000
_cell.length_b   1.000
_cell.length_c   1.000
_cell.angle_alpha   90.00
_cell.angle_beta   90.00
_cell.angle_gamma   90.00
#
_symmetry.space_group_name_H-M   'P 1'
#
loop_
_entity.id
_entity.type
_entity.pdbx_description
1 polymer ?
#
loop_
_entity_poly.entity_id
_entity_poly.type
_entity_poly.pdbx_seq_one_letter_code
_entity_poly.pdbx_strand_id
1 'polypeptide(L)'
;MDKALSTPYDFQTAATKNITLYAKSKKLPEEIKTGKINIKYQVENGKETHNSNSVTGNVGDIFNLKEKYLFEIPNYKYVKTVDTSEGKFSEETQEVIYVYKY
;
A
#
# COMPACT_ATOMS: atom_id res chain seq x y z
N MET A 1 42.88 -8.20 35.49
CA MET A 1 43.86 -8.00 34.40
C MET A 1 43.51 -8.99 33.30
N ASP A 2 42.87 -8.49 32.25
CA ASP A 2 42.58 -9.18 30.99
C ASP A 2 43.86 -9.64 30.26
N LYS A 3 43.80 -10.81 29.61
CA LYS A 3 44.40 -10.98 28.27
C LYS A 3 43.82 -12.16 27.47
N ALA A 4 43.00 -11.76 26.50
CA ALA A 4 42.68 -12.31 25.18
C ALA A 4 43.16 -13.71 24.73
N LEU A 5 42.22 -14.42 24.10
CA LEU A 5 42.36 -15.21 22.85
C LEU A 5 40.96 -15.15 22.19
N SER A 6 40.66 -14.18 21.34
CA SER A 6 40.87 -14.20 19.88
C SER A 6 40.69 -15.59 19.27
N THR A 7 39.47 -15.89 18.83
CA THR A 7 39.25 -16.82 17.73
C THR A 7 38.58 -16.04 16.60
N PRO A 8 39.12 -16.04 15.37
CA PRO A 8 38.47 -15.39 14.24
C PRO A 8 37.18 -16.14 13.90
N TYR A 9 36.10 -15.38 13.72
CA TYR A 9 34.81 -15.93 13.32
C TYR A 9 34.90 -16.52 11.91
N ASP A 10 34.62 -17.81 11.78
CA ASP A 10 34.68 -18.57 10.53
C ASP A 10 33.37 -18.39 9.74
N PHE A 11 33.44 -17.70 8.59
CA PHE A 11 32.30 -17.45 7.70
C PHE A 11 32.04 -18.61 6.70
N GLN A 12 32.66 -19.79 6.86
CA GLN A 12 32.53 -20.89 5.90
C GLN A 12 31.66 -22.07 6.35
N THR A 13 30.98 -21.99 7.49
CA THR A 13 29.94 -22.95 7.82
C THR A 13 28.57 -22.38 7.50
N ALA A 14 27.98 -22.83 6.40
CA ALA A 14 26.59 -22.56 6.07
C ALA A 14 25.69 -23.15 7.17
N ALA A 15 25.40 -22.33 8.18
CA ALA A 15 24.48 -22.66 9.26
C ALA A 15 23.04 -22.68 8.73
N THR A 16 22.72 -23.67 7.91
CA THR A 16 21.33 -24.06 7.66
C THR A 16 20.84 -24.86 8.86
N LYS A 17 20.69 -24.16 10.00
CA LYS A 17 19.91 -24.62 11.15
C LYS A 17 18.44 -24.61 10.76
N ASN A 18 18.02 -25.63 10.02
CA ASN A 18 16.61 -25.88 9.75
C ASN A 18 16.05 -26.71 10.90
N ILE A 19 15.46 -26.01 11.87
CA ILE A 19 14.74 -26.57 13.01
C ILE A 19 13.49 -27.32 12.53
N THR A 20 13.22 -28.48 13.13
CA THR A 20 12.27 -29.51 12.68
C THR A 20 10.81 -29.32 13.16
N LEU A 21 9.87 -29.63 12.24
CA LEU A 21 8.53 -30.27 12.35
C LEU A 21 7.29 -29.57 12.97
N TYR A 22 6.23 -29.42 12.15
CA TYR A 22 4.89 -30.01 12.36
C TYR A 22 4.20 -30.21 10.99
N ALA A 23 3.88 -31.45 10.64
CA ALA A 23 2.98 -31.76 9.53
C ALA A 23 1.53 -31.52 9.98
N LYS A 24 0.91 -30.43 9.52
CA LYS A 24 -0.54 -30.21 9.59
C LYS A 24 -0.95 -29.45 8.34
N SER A 25 -1.45 -30.19 7.33
CA SER A 25 -2.12 -29.71 6.11
C SER A 25 -1.92 -28.22 5.81
N LYS A 26 -0.82 -27.87 5.14
CA LYS A 26 -0.57 -26.49 4.71
C LYS A 26 -1.57 -26.18 3.61
N LYS A 27 -2.65 -25.47 3.94
CA LYS A 27 -3.43 -24.71 2.97
C LYS A 27 -2.40 -23.93 2.15
N LEU A 28 -2.35 -24.16 0.84
CA LEU A 28 -1.47 -23.44 -0.08
C LEU A 28 -1.52 -21.96 0.32
N PRO A 29 -0.38 -21.24 0.51
CA PRO A 29 -0.43 -19.84 0.90
C PRO A 29 -1.36 -19.17 -0.10
N GLU A 30 -2.50 -18.68 0.39
CA GLU A 30 -3.49 -18.01 -0.44
C GLU A 30 -2.70 -16.93 -1.18
N GLU A 31 -2.73 -16.95 -2.52
CA GLU A 31 -2.05 -15.94 -3.31
C GLU A 31 -2.49 -14.59 -2.76
N ILE A 32 -1.57 -13.84 -2.15
CA ILE A 32 -1.87 -12.53 -1.60
C ILE A 32 -2.04 -11.62 -2.82
N LYS A 33 -3.29 -11.55 -3.29
CA LYS A 33 -3.69 -10.67 -4.37
C LYS A 33 -3.66 -9.24 -3.85
N THR A 34 -3.07 -8.35 -4.64
CA THR A 34 -3.00 -6.92 -4.32
C THR A 34 -3.87 -6.13 -5.28
N GLY A 35 -4.56 -5.13 -4.73
CA GLY A 35 -5.34 -4.16 -5.48
C GLY A 35 -4.60 -2.82 -5.57
N LYS A 36 -4.95 -2.02 -6.59
CA LYS A 36 -4.40 -0.67 -6.78
C LYS A 36 -5.54 0.32 -6.97
N ILE A 37 -5.41 1.47 -6.31
CA ILE A 37 -6.31 2.61 -6.49
C ILE A 37 -5.50 3.79 -7.00
N ASN A 38 -5.92 4.38 -8.10
CA ASN A 38 -5.39 5.63 -8.62
C ASN A 38 -6.29 6.78 -8.18
N ILE A 39 -5.69 7.84 -7.66
CA ILE A 39 -6.37 9.01 -7.14
C ILE A 39 -6.00 10.19 -8.02
N LYS A 40 -6.97 10.83 -8.64
CA LYS A 40 -6.78 11.99 -9.51
C LYS A 40 -7.47 13.22 -8.93
N TYR A 41 -6.93 14.38 -9.26
CA TYR A 41 -7.46 15.68 -8.82
C TYR A 41 -7.76 16.51 -10.06
N GLN A 42 -9.03 16.85 -10.28
CA GLN A 42 -9.48 17.57 -11.48
C GLN A 42 -10.30 18.81 -11.11
N VAL A 43 -10.30 19.82 -11.97
CA VAL A 43 -11.29 20.91 -11.91
C VAL A 43 -12.57 20.51 -12.62
N GLU A 44 -13.67 21.25 -12.44
CA GLU A 44 -14.95 21.03 -13.15
C GLU A 44 -14.82 20.89 -14.69
N ASN A 45 -13.76 21.46 -15.29
CA ASN A 45 -13.44 21.32 -16.72
C ASN A 45 -12.73 19.99 -17.10
N GLY A 46 -12.54 19.07 -16.16
CA GLY A 46 -11.82 17.79 -16.38
C GLY A 46 -10.29 17.93 -16.47
N LYS A 47 -9.75 19.14 -16.32
CA LYS A 47 -8.30 19.37 -16.32
C LYS A 47 -7.71 18.95 -14.98
N GLU A 48 -6.63 18.17 -15.01
CA GLU A 48 -5.88 17.82 -13.80
C GLU A 48 -5.30 19.07 -13.14
N THR A 49 -5.48 19.15 -11.83
CA THR A 49 -5.08 20.29 -11.00
C THR A 49 -3.80 20.02 -10.23
N HIS A 50 -3.58 18.75 -9.86
CA HIS A 50 -2.46 18.28 -9.03
C HIS A 50 -2.00 16.90 -9.49
N ASN A 51 -0.81 16.51 -9.04
CA ASN A 51 -0.28 15.17 -9.27
C ASN A 51 -1.22 14.09 -8.74
N SER A 52 -1.47 13.06 -9.53
CA SER A 52 -2.20 11.88 -9.10
C SER A 52 -1.45 11.12 -8.01
N ASN A 53 -2.18 10.52 -7.08
CA ASN A 53 -1.64 9.58 -6.09
C ASN A 53 -2.02 8.14 -6.46
N SER A 54 -1.32 7.16 -5.91
CA SER A 54 -1.76 5.76 -5.97
C SER A 54 -1.57 5.06 -4.65
N VAL A 55 -2.48 4.14 -4.35
CA VAL A 55 -2.50 3.35 -3.12
C VAL A 55 -2.61 1.89 -3.50
N THR A 56 -1.83 1.04 -2.85
CA THR A 56 -1.90 -0.41 -3.01
C THR A 56 -2.22 -1.06 -1.67
N GLY A 57 -3.07 -2.08 -1.69
CA GLY A 57 -3.47 -2.83 -0.51
C GLY A 57 -3.78 -4.27 -0.87
N ASN A 58 -4.01 -5.13 0.12
CA ASN A 58 -4.45 -6.49 -0.17
C ASN A 58 -5.90 -6.47 -0.61
N VAL A 59 -6.25 -7.34 -1.55
CA VAL A 59 -7.65 -7.45 -2.00
C VAL A 59 -8.53 -7.82 -0.82
N GLY A 60 -9.63 -7.09 -0.64
CA GLY A 60 -10.54 -7.22 0.49
C GLY A 60 -10.23 -6.33 1.69
N ASP A 61 -9.04 -5.71 1.76
CA ASP A 61 -8.72 -4.72 2.79
C ASP A 61 -9.59 -3.47 2.63
N ILE A 62 -10.01 -2.90 3.75
CA ILE A 62 -10.80 -1.67 3.77
C ILE A 62 -9.89 -0.47 3.55
N PHE A 63 -10.32 0.46 2.70
CA PHE A 63 -9.68 1.75 2.52
C PHE A 63 -10.64 2.91 2.80
N ASN A 64 -10.08 4.00 3.29
CA ASN A 64 -10.74 5.31 3.33
C ASN A 64 -9.75 6.35 2.80
N LEU A 65 -10.07 6.92 1.64
CA LEU A 65 -9.21 7.90 0.97
C LEU A 65 -9.57 9.33 1.33
N LYS A 66 -10.76 9.61 1.86
CA LYS A 66 -11.18 10.98 2.19
C LYS A 66 -10.27 11.55 3.28
N GLU A 67 -10.03 10.81 4.34
CA GLU A 67 -9.25 11.34 5.48
C GLU A 67 -7.81 11.71 5.12
N LYS A 68 -7.19 11.00 4.18
CA LYS A 68 -5.76 11.15 3.86
C LYS A 68 -5.50 11.82 2.51
N TYR A 69 -6.40 11.66 1.55
CA TYR A 69 -6.18 12.09 0.17
C TYR A 69 -7.17 13.17 -0.29
N LEU A 70 -8.19 13.51 0.50
CA LEU A 70 -8.98 14.72 0.32
C LEU A 70 -8.36 15.85 1.15
N PHE A 71 -7.49 16.65 0.53
CA PHE A 71 -6.92 17.83 1.16
C PHE A 71 -7.54 19.12 0.62
N GLU A 72 -7.51 20.17 1.44
CA GLU A 72 -7.86 21.52 1.05
C GLU A 72 -6.77 22.08 0.14
N ILE A 73 -7.19 22.59 -1.01
CA ILE A 73 -6.29 23.16 -2.01
C ILE A 73 -6.49 24.68 -1.98
N PRO A 74 -5.42 25.50 -1.83
CA PRO A 74 -5.55 26.95 -1.79
C PRO A 74 -6.27 27.50 -3.03
N ASN A 75 -7.29 28.35 -2.83
CA ASN A 75 -8.15 28.91 -3.87
C ASN A 75 -9.02 27.89 -4.63
N TYR A 76 -9.23 26.69 -4.08
CA TYR A 76 -10.13 25.70 -4.65
C TYR A 76 -11.05 25.11 -3.58
N LYS A 77 -12.32 24.93 -3.92
CA LYS A 77 -13.33 24.26 -3.09
C LYS A 77 -13.59 22.87 -3.65
N TYR A 78 -13.60 21.87 -2.77
CA TYR A 78 -14.06 20.53 -3.11
C TYR A 78 -15.54 20.60 -3.53
N VAL A 79 -15.86 19.94 -4.65
CA VAL A 79 -17.21 19.89 -5.21
C VAL A 79 -17.83 18.51 -5.01
N LYS A 80 -17.13 17.48 -5.50
CA LYS A 80 -17.61 16.09 -5.47
C LYS A 80 -16.47 15.10 -5.69
N THR A 81 -16.76 13.85 -5.38
CA THR A 81 -15.93 12.70 -5.75
C THR A 81 -16.64 11.94 -6.86
N VAL A 82 -15.89 11.59 -7.91
CA VAL A 82 -16.29 10.58 -8.89
C VAL A 82 -15.73 9.25 -8.42
N ASP A 83 -16.57 8.20 -8.48
CA ASP A 83 -16.34 6.89 -7.86
C ASP A 83 -16.30 6.93 -6.32
N THR A 84 -16.07 5.77 -5.71
CA THR A 84 -16.16 5.60 -4.26
C THR A 84 -14.77 5.72 -3.63
N SER A 85 -14.61 6.70 -2.74
CA SER A 85 -13.37 6.95 -1.98
C SER A 85 -13.24 6.11 -0.70
N GLU A 86 -14.17 5.21 -0.46
CA GLU A 86 -14.20 4.32 0.69
C GLU A 86 -14.74 2.96 0.23
N GLY A 87 -14.18 1.87 0.74
CA GLY A 87 -14.57 0.54 0.27
C GLY A 87 -13.51 -0.49 0.54
N LYS A 88 -13.45 -1.51 -0.31
CA LYS A 88 -12.44 -2.56 -0.25
C LYS A 88 -11.62 -2.60 -1.53
N PHE A 89 -10.33 -2.89 -1.41
CA PHE A 89 -9.48 -3.11 -2.57
C PHE A 89 -9.99 -4.30 -3.39
N SER A 90 -10.10 -4.12 -4.69
CA SER A 90 -10.37 -5.18 -5.67
C SER A 90 -9.10 -5.61 -6.40
N GLU A 91 -9.15 -6.78 -7.05
CA GLU A 91 -8.09 -7.20 -7.99
C GLU A 91 -7.97 -6.24 -9.17
N GLU A 92 -9.10 -5.64 -9.57
CA GLU A 92 -9.14 -4.63 -10.62
C GLU A 92 -8.60 -3.30 -10.11
N THR A 93 -7.91 -2.57 -10.99
CA THR A 93 -7.43 -1.23 -10.66
C THR A 93 -8.61 -0.28 -10.58
N GLN A 94 -8.78 0.35 -9.43
CA GLN A 94 -9.84 1.31 -9.18
C GLN A 94 -9.32 2.74 -9.43
N GLU A 95 -10.23 3.63 -9.79
CA GLU A 95 -9.93 5.05 -9.98
C GLU A 95 -10.87 5.88 -9.12
N VAL A 96 -10.33 6.92 -8.48
CA VAL A 96 -11.08 7.86 -7.64
C VAL A 96 -10.67 9.27 -8.07
N ILE A 97 -11.66 10.11 -8.40
CA ILE A 97 -11.39 11.47 -8.86
C ILE A 97 -12.01 12.47 -7.90
N TYR A 98 -11.19 13.33 -7.31
CA TYR A 98 -11.67 14.47 -6.53
C TYR A 98 -11.80 15.70 -7.43
N VAL A 99 -13.00 16.25 -7.50
CA VAL A 99 -13.34 17.40 -8.35
C VAL A 99 -13.37 18.69 -7.52
N TYR A 100 -12.70 19.71 -8.02
CA TYR A 100 -12.57 21.02 -7.37
C TYR A 100 -13.04 22.18 -8.27
N LYS A 101 -13.41 23.30 -7.65
CA LYS A 101 -13.82 24.54 -8.30
C LYS A 101 -13.10 25.74 -7.69
N TYR A 102 -12.73 26.72 -8.50
CA TYR A 102 -12.17 27.99 -8.04
C TYR A 102 -13.24 28.92 -7.45
#